data_AF-A0A1A2G640-F1
#
_entry.id   AF-A0A1A2G640-F1
#
_cell.length_a   1.000
_cell.length_b   1.000
_cell.length_c   1.000
_cell.angle_alpha   90.00
_cell.angle_beta   90.00
_cell.angle_gamma   90.00
#
_symmetry.space_group_name_H-M   'P 1'
#
loop_
_entity.id
_entity.type
_entity.pdbx_description
1 polymer ?
#
loop_
_entity_poly.entity_id
_entity_poly.type
_entity_poly.pdbx_seq_one_letter_code
_entity_poly.pdbx_strand_id
1 'polypeptide(L)'
;MVMVDGAAWMDKNVKQKAIGMNSLAKRMLCGRHNHALSPLDTMATGFFHHFRADQLDVMRFQGNYFQRDLTLISGPYLELWLLKVIWGAVEAGAVKVEGKRAYRFRLGVSTQQLAEILWRGAEWPPHWGMYVLHNQNWDHPVRQNSVQLRPASMGSEILAGFIQIAGFEFLISFELPPVPRTYRPCGLTFQRNGFPKRCWKMFAFAWPEIGHPIINVVSAVPPNVNFTEPPNAYAASLANQTLPGSLNITSGATPATPG
;
A
#
# COMPACT_ATOMS: atom_id res chain seq x y z
N MET A 1 -11.19 -10.38 -12.76
CA MET A 1 -11.67 -9.01 -13.04
C MET A 1 -11.43 -8.18 -11.79
N VAL A 2 -11.13 -6.89 -11.92
CA VAL A 2 -10.91 -5.98 -10.80
C VAL A 2 -11.67 -4.67 -11.03
N MET A 3 -12.07 -4.02 -9.94
CA MET A 3 -12.70 -2.70 -10.00
C MET A 3 -11.63 -1.64 -9.79
N VAL A 4 -11.65 -0.61 -10.64
CA VAL A 4 -10.73 0.53 -10.58
C VAL A 4 -11.52 1.82 -10.39
N ASP A 5 -10.97 2.71 -9.56
CA ASP A 5 -11.48 4.05 -9.29
C ASP A 5 -10.30 5.04 -9.25
N GLY A 6 -10.55 6.29 -9.63
CA GLY A 6 -9.60 7.40 -9.53
C GLY A 6 -8.49 7.41 -10.58
N ALA A 7 -8.44 6.40 -11.45
CA ALA A 7 -7.40 6.32 -12.48
C ALA A 7 -7.44 7.53 -13.43
N ALA A 8 -6.27 8.01 -13.83
CA ALA A 8 -6.18 9.27 -14.58
C ALA A 8 -6.81 9.21 -15.98
N TRP A 9 -6.96 8.01 -16.54
CA TRP A 9 -7.57 7.73 -17.84
C TRP A 9 -9.08 7.45 -17.77
N MET A 10 -9.67 7.35 -16.57
CA MET A 10 -11.12 7.21 -16.43
C MET A 10 -11.82 8.54 -16.74
N ASP A 11 -12.99 8.41 -17.36
CA ASP A 11 -13.89 9.55 -17.58
C ASP A 11 -14.34 10.11 -16.22
N LYS A 12 -14.45 11.45 -16.13
CA LYS A 12 -14.81 12.14 -14.88
C LYS A 12 -16.20 11.75 -14.36
N ASN A 13 -17.07 11.28 -15.26
CA ASN A 13 -18.43 10.86 -14.93
C ASN A 13 -18.52 9.40 -14.47
N VAL A 14 -17.45 8.61 -14.61
CA VAL A 14 -17.42 7.20 -14.23
C VAL A 14 -16.75 7.06 -12.88
N LYS A 15 -17.53 6.75 -11.83
CA LYS A 15 -16.99 6.53 -10.48
C LYS A 15 -16.13 5.27 -10.39
N GLN A 16 -16.54 4.18 -11.04
CA GLN A 16 -15.80 2.91 -11.00
C GLN A 16 -15.88 2.20 -12.34
N LYS A 17 -14.81 1.48 -12.71
CA LYS A 17 -14.77 0.68 -13.94
C LYS A 17 -14.25 -0.72 -13.66
N ALA A 18 -14.98 -1.72 -14.12
CA ALA A 18 -14.52 -3.11 -14.14
C ALA A 18 -13.54 -3.31 -15.30
N ILE A 19 -12.35 -3.83 -15.02
CA ILE A 19 -11.34 -4.15 -16.04
C ILE A 19 -10.70 -5.53 -15.83
N GLY A 20 -10.13 -6.08 -16.89
CA GLY A 20 -9.29 -7.27 -16.81
C GLY A 20 -7.97 -6.95 -16.08
N MET A 21 -7.44 -7.90 -15.33
CA MET A 21 -6.14 -7.71 -14.63
C MET A 21 -5.02 -7.40 -15.63
N ASN A 22 -5.05 -8.01 -16.81
CA ASN A 22 -4.09 -7.76 -17.88
C ASN A 22 -4.16 -6.33 -18.45
N SER A 23 -5.27 -5.62 -18.22
CA SER A 23 -5.43 -4.22 -18.64
C SER A 23 -4.75 -3.22 -17.70
N LEU A 24 -4.40 -3.64 -16.48
CA LEU A 24 -3.62 -2.83 -15.52
C LEU A 24 -2.11 -2.90 -15.81
N ALA A 25 -1.64 -4.01 -16.37
CA ALA A 25 -0.25 -4.20 -16.72
C ALA A 25 0.03 -3.53 -18.08
N LYS A 26 0.58 -2.32 -18.06
CA LYS A 26 1.12 -1.71 -19.28
C LYS A 26 2.42 -2.44 -19.64
N ARG A 27 2.57 -2.87 -20.90
CA ARG A 27 3.78 -3.53 -21.44
C ARG A 27 4.94 -2.54 -21.59
N MET A 28 5.30 -1.84 -20.51
CA MET A 28 6.38 -0.85 -20.48
C MET A 28 7.76 -1.49 -20.38
N LEU A 29 7.79 -2.76 -19.95
CA LEU A 29 9.00 -3.55 -19.83
C LEU A 29 9.05 -4.61 -20.93
N CYS A 30 10.25 -4.84 -21.48
CA CYS A 30 10.48 -5.99 -22.34
C CYS A 30 10.29 -7.30 -21.54
N GLY A 31 10.10 -8.43 -22.24
CA GLY A 31 9.90 -9.72 -21.59
C GLY A 31 10.98 -10.08 -20.57
N ARG A 32 12.24 -9.72 -20.86
CA ARG A 32 13.38 -9.95 -19.96
C ARG A 32 13.25 -9.18 -18.64
N HIS A 33 12.96 -7.88 -18.69
CA HIS A 33 12.81 -7.05 -17.48
C HIS A 33 11.58 -7.45 -16.67
N ASN A 34 10.47 -7.81 -17.32
CA ASN A 34 9.30 -8.34 -16.62
C ASN A 34 9.63 -9.64 -15.89
N HIS A 35 10.35 -10.56 -16.52
CA HIS A 35 10.73 -11.83 -15.91
C HIS A 35 11.65 -11.61 -14.69
N ALA A 36 12.64 -10.74 -14.83
CA ALA A 36 13.58 -10.40 -13.75
C ALA A 36 12.88 -9.80 -12.51
N LEU A 37 11.79 -9.05 -12.68
CA LEU A 37 11.03 -8.46 -11.58
C LEU A 37 9.85 -9.32 -11.10
N SER A 38 9.62 -10.49 -11.70
CA SER A 38 8.53 -11.38 -11.29
C SER A 38 8.67 -11.91 -9.85
N PRO A 39 9.88 -12.15 -9.30
CA PRO A 39 10.01 -12.54 -7.89
C PRO A 39 9.47 -11.50 -6.91
N LEU A 40 9.52 -10.20 -7.26
CA LEU A 40 8.92 -9.14 -6.45
C LEU A 40 7.40 -9.29 -6.37
N ASP A 41 6.74 -9.61 -7.50
CA ASP A 41 5.30 -9.83 -7.54
C ASP A 41 4.89 -11.10 -6.79
N THR A 42 5.68 -12.17 -6.90
CA THR A 42 5.47 -13.42 -6.15
C THR A 42 5.55 -13.17 -4.65
N MET A 43 6.60 -12.49 -4.19
CA MET A 43 6.76 -12.10 -2.78
C MET A 43 5.58 -11.25 -2.32
N ALA A 44 5.23 -10.21 -3.08
CA ALA A 44 4.12 -9.33 -2.73
C ALA A 44 2.80 -10.09 -2.67
N THR A 45 2.51 -10.96 -3.64
CA THR A 45 1.31 -11.81 -3.65
C THR A 45 1.21 -12.66 -2.38
N GLY A 46 2.31 -13.28 -1.96
CA GLY A 46 2.39 -14.01 -0.69
C GLY A 46 2.09 -13.10 0.51
N PHE A 47 2.73 -11.93 0.56
CA PHE A 47 2.44 -10.93 1.59
C PHE A 47 0.96 -10.55 1.62
N PHE A 48 0.35 -10.16 0.49
CA PHE A 48 -1.07 -9.80 0.41
C PHE A 48 -1.97 -10.92 0.91
N HIS A 49 -1.67 -12.17 0.54
CA HIS A 49 -2.45 -13.33 0.97
C HIS A 49 -2.41 -13.50 2.49
N HIS A 50 -1.22 -13.53 3.10
CA HIS A 50 -1.07 -13.65 4.54
C HIS A 50 -1.61 -12.44 5.29
N PHE A 51 -1.32 -11.23 4.80
CA PHE A 51 -1.79 -9.98 5.40
C PHE A 51 -3.31 -9.92 5.46
N ARG A 52 -3.98 -10.25 4.36
CA ARG A 52 -5.43 -10.35 4.32
C ARG A 52 -5.96 -11.45 5.23
N ALA A 53 -5.33 -12.63 5.23
CA ALA A 53 -5.77 -13.77 6.04
C ALA A 53 -5.67 -13.46 7.53
N ASP A 54 -4.55 -12.91 7.99
CA ASP A 54 -4.32 -12.54 9.40
C ASP A 54 -5.18 -11.36 9.83
N GLN A 55 -5.39 -10.39 8.94
CA GLN A 55 -6.40 -9.37 9.16
C GLN A 55 -7.75 -10.04 9.38
N LEU A 56 -8.27 -10.82 8.41
CA LEU A 56 -9.55 -11.52 8.56
C LEU A 56 -9.61 -12.38 9.83
N ASP A 57 -8.52 -13.04 10.21
CA ASP A 57 -8.42 -13.83 11.44
C ASP A 57 -8.62 -12.94 12.67
N VAL A 58 -7.80 -11.90 12.86
CA VAL A 58 -7.93 -10.91 13.95
C VAL A 58 -9.34 -10.27 13.98
N MET A 59 -9.95 -10.12 12.81
CA MET A 59 -11.23 -9.45 12.59
C MET A 59 -12.46 -10.33 12.85
N ARG A 60 -12.36 -11.66 12.69
CA ARG A 60 -13.48 -12.61 12.86
C ARG A 60 -13.84 -12.86 14.32
N PHE A 61 -12.92 -12.58 15.23
CA PHE A 61 -13.10 -12.89 16.64
C PHE A 61 -13.83 -11.77 17.39
N GLN A 62 -15.16 -11.89 17.48
CA GLN A 62 -15.99 -11.18 18.46
C GLN A 62 -16.13 -12.07 19.72
N GLY A 63 -15.27 -11.85 20.72
CA GLY A 63 -15.33 -12.56 22.01
C GLY A 63 -14.58 -13.90 22.14
N ASN A 64 -13.93 -14.38 21.08
CA ASN A 64 -13.07 -15.59 21.07
C ASN A 64 -11.61 -15.19 20.84
N TYR A 65 -10.61 -16.00 21.21
CA TYR A 65 -9.18 -15.63 21.04
C TYR A 65 -8.63 -16.03 19.65
N PHE A 66 -7.79 -15.18 19.04
CA PHE A 66 -7.00 -15.57 17.85
C PHE A 66 -5.63 -16.14 18.22
N GLN A 67 -5.14 -17.04 17.38
CA GLN A 67 -3.81 -17.65 17.53
C GLN A 67 -2.72 -16.65 17.19
N ARG A 68 -1.57 -16.77 17.87
CA ARG A 68 -0.38 -16.04 17.45
C ARG A 68 0.12 -16.59 16.13
N ASP A 69 0.59 -15.71 15.25
CA ASP A 69 1.20 -16.12 14.00
C ASP A 69 2.30 -15.14 13.57
N LEU A 70 3.27 -15.66 12.84
CA LEU A 70 4.41 -14.90 12.33
C LEU A 70 4.62 -15.23 10.85
N THR A 71 4.51 -14.20 10.02
CA THR A 71 4.85 -14.25 8.60
C THR A 71 6.17 -13.51 8.40
N LEU A 72 7.16 -14.19 7.81
CA LEU A 72 8.45 -13.58 7.46
C LEU A 72 8.45 -13.13 5.99
N ILE A 73 8.90 -11.91 5.74
CA ILE A 73 8.92 -11.28 4.41
C ILE A 73 10.27 -10.60 4.22
N SER A 74 10.81 -10.63 3.00
CA SER A 74 12.01 -9.85 2.66
C SER A 74 11.67 -8.36 2.63
N GLY A 75 12.21 -7.59 3.57
CA GLY A 75 12.08 -6.13 3.62
C GLY A 75 12.58 -5.44 2.36
N PRO A 76 13.80 -5.76 1.86
CA PRO A 76 14.31 -5.22 0.61
C PRO A 76 13.42 -5.51 -0.60
N TYR A 77 12.87 -6.73 -0.71
CA TYR A 77 11.98 -7.05 -1.83
C TYR A 77 10.66 -6.28 -1.74
N LEU A 78 10.13 -6.08 -0.54
CA LEU A 78 8.93 -5.26 -0.35
C LEU A 78 9.20 -3.80 -0.74
N GLU A 79 10.32 -3.24 -0.33
CA GLU A 79 10.75 -1.88 -0.71
C GLU A 79 10.89 -1.72 -2.23
N LEU A 80 11.54 -2.67 -2.91
CA LEU A 80 11.66 -2.67 -4.38
C LEU A 80 10.31 -2.86 -5.07
N TRP A 81 9.42 -3.68 -4.51
CA TRP A 81 8.08 -3.86 -5.03
C TRP A 81 7.25 -2.57 -4.92
N LEU A 82 7.34 -1.83 -3.80
CA LEU A 82 6.69 -0.53 -3.64
C LEU A 82 7.18 0.48 -4.69
N LEU A 83 8.50 0.51 -4.95
CA LEU A 83 9.08 1.33 -6.03
C LEU A 83 8.50 0.96 -7.40
N LYS A 84 8.47 -0.33 -7.72
CA LYS A 84 7.89 -0.84 -8.97
C LYS A 84 6.44 -0.39 -9.16
N VAL A 85 5.64 -0.44 -8.09
CA VAL A 85 4.22 -0.04 -8.12
C VAL A 85 4.05 1.45 -8.42
N ILE A 86 4.68 2.34 -7.64
CA ILE A 86 4.53 3.78 -7.87
C ILE A 86 5.09 4.19 -9.23
N TRP A 87 6.27 3.68 -9.60
CA TRP A 87 6.90 4.03 -10.86
C TRP A 87 6.09 3.51 -12.05
N GLY A 88 5.62 2.26 -11.99
CA GLY A 88 4.74 1.70 -13.01
C GLY A 88 3.44 2.51 -13.17
N ALA A 89 2.83 3.00 -12.08
CA ALA A 89 1.63 3.81 -12.19
C ALA A 89 1.88 5.19 -12.82
N VAL A 90 3.04 5.80 -12.54
CA VAL A 90 3.45 7.07 -13.16
C VAL A 90 3.68 6.89 -14.66
N GLU A 91 4.48 5.88 -15.05
CA GLU A 91 4.76 5.58 -16.46
C GLU A 91 3.51 5.13 -17.23
N ALA A 92 2.55 4.51 -16.54
CA ALA A 92 1.25 4.19 -17.10
C ALA A 92 0.35 5.41 -17.29
N GLY A 93 0.70 6.56 -16.71
CA GLY A 93 -0.16 7.73 -16.64
C GLY A 93 -1.46 7.41 -15.91
N ALA A 94 -1.39 6.57 -14.87
CA ALA A 94 -2.54 6.08 -14.11
C ALA A 94 -2.88 6.97 -12.91
N VAL A 95 -1.92 7.78 -12.44
CA VAL A 95 -2.09 8.70 -11.30
C VAL A 95 -2.16 10.18 -11.75
N LYS A 96 -2.82 11.01 -10.92
CA LYS A 96 -2.94 12.45 -11.14
C LYS A 96 -2.25 13.24 -10.03
N VAL A 97 -1.65 14.37 -10.39
CA VAL A 97 -1.15 15.40 -9.48
C VAL A 97 -1.76 16.73 -9.94
N GLU A 98 -2.41 17.46 -9.02
CA GLU A 98 -3.11 18.72 -9.33
C GLU A 98 -4.08 18.61 -10.53
N GLY A 99 -4.79 17.48 -10.62
CA GLY A 99 -5.75 17.21 -11.70
C GLY A 99 -5.14 16.85 -13.06
N LYS A 100 -3.81 16.94 -13.23
CA LYS A 100 -3.07 16.56 -14.43
C LYS A 100 -2.45 15.18 -14.28
N ARG A 101 -2.19 14.50 -15.39
CA ARG A 101 -1.45 13.21 -15.35
C ARG A 101 -0.07 13.46 -14.79
N ALA A 102 0.31 12.68 -13.78
CA ALA A 102 1.68 12.70 -13.29
C ALA A 102 2.60 12.12 -14.36
N TYR A 103 3.75 12.76 -14.56
CA TYR A 103 4.66 12.40 -15.66
C TYR A 103 6.12 12.23 -15.23
N ARG A 104 6.50 12.68 -14.03
CA ARG A 104 7.86 12.50 -13.51
C ARG A 104 7.93 12.56 -11.99
N PHE A 105 8.97 11.96 -11.44
CA PHE A 105 9.46 12.27 -10.11
C PHE A 105 10.19 13.61 -10.09
N ARG A 106 10.39 14.16 -8.90
CA ARG A 106 11.09 15.43 -8.70
C ARG A 106 12.46 15.49 -9.36
N LEU A 107 12.97 16.70 -9.57
CA LEU A 107 14.36 16.92 -9.95
C LEU A 107 15.31 16.25 -8.94
N GLY A 108 16.31 15.53 -9.45
CA GLY A 108 17.23 14.71 -8.66
C GLY A 108 16.86 13.22 -8.60
N VAL A 109 15.65 12.83 -9.02
CA VAL A 109 15.24 11.42 -9.14
C VAL A 109 15.19 11.02 -10.61
N SER A 110 16.28 10.44 -11.12
CA SER A 110 16.36 10.05 -12.53
C SER A 110 15.84 8.65 -12.77
N THR A 111 15.23 8.43 -13.94
CA THR A 111 14.83 7.10 -14.44
C THR A 111 16.00 6.11 -14.41
N GLN A 112 17.22 6.58 -14.72
CA GLN A 112 18.43 5.76 -14.66
C GLN A 112 18.74 5.32 -13.23
N GLN A 113 18.71 6.22 -12.26
CA GLN A 113 18.99 5.87 -10.86
C GLN A 113 17.95 4.90 -10.30
N LEU A 114 16.66 5.14 -10.58
CA LEU A 114 15.60 4.20 -10.19
C LEU A 114 15.79 2.84 -10.87
N ALA A 115 16.29 2.82 -12.11
CA ALA A 115 16.57 1.58 -12.81
C ALA A 115 17.73 0.79 -12.19
N GLU A 116 18.82 1.46 -11.84
CA GLU A 116 19.96 0.84 -11.18
C GLU A 116 19.55 0.23 -9.82
N ILE A 117 18.70 0.94 -9.05
CA ILE A 117 18.14 0.42 -7.79
C ILE A 117 17.24 -0.81 -8.07
N LEU A 118 16.26 -0.66 -8.97
CA LEU A 118 15.22 -1.68 -9.16
C LEU A 118 15.72 -2.97 -9.82
N TRP A 119 16.63 -2.87 -10.79
CA TRP A 119 17.10 -4.03 -11.58
C TRP A 119 18.48 -4.54 -11.22
N ARG A 120 19.37 -3.68 -10.71
CA ARG A 120 20.76 -4.05 -10.42
C ARG A 120 21.08 -4.06 -8.94
N GLY A 121 20.12 -3.72 -8.07
CA GLY A 121 20.30 -3.71 -6.63
C GLY A 121 21.28 -2.64 -6.16
N ALA A 122 21.37 -1.52 -6.88
CA ALA A 122 22.16 -0.39 -6.42
C ALA A 122 21.65 0.11 -5.06
N GLU A 123 22.55 0.64 -4.25
CA GLU A 123 22.19 1.22 -2.96
C GLU A 123 21.23 2.41 -3.13
N TRP A 124 20.31 2.52 -2.19
CA TRP A 124 19.41 3.66 -2.11
C TRP A 124 20.20 4.89 -1.66
N PRO A 125 20.00 6.06 -2.30
CA PRO A 125 20.51 7.32 -1.78
C PRO A 125 20.05 7.56 -0.33
N PRO A 126 20.82 8.34 0.45
CA PRO A 126 20.45 8.67 1.82
C PRO A 126 19.01 9.16 1.94
N HIS A 127 18.30 8.64 2.94
CA HIS A 127 16.90 8.93 3.22
C HIS A 127 15.89 8.44 2.19
N TRP A 128 16.31 7.77 1.11
CA TRP A 128 15.35 7.14 0.21
C TRP A 128 14.97 5.76 0.71
N GLY A 129 13.76 5.34 0.36
CA GLY A 129 13.27 4.00 0.64
C GLY A 129 11.93 3.98 1.34
N MET A 130 11.66 2.86 2.00
CA MET A 130 10.39 2.57 2.63
C MET A 130 10.27 3.23 4.00
N TYR A 131 9.14 3.89 4.21
CA TYR A 131 8.73 4.50 5.46
C TYR A 131 7.32 4.07 5.84
N VAL A 132 7.05 4.17 7.14
CA VAL A 132 5.68 4.23 7.66
C VAL A 132 5.57 5.50 8.49
N LEU A 133 4.61 6.35 8.13
CA LEU A 133 4.34 7.58 8.87
C LEU A 133 3.51 7.27 10.11
N HIS A 134 3.72 8.00 11.20
CA HIS A 134 2.98 7.76 12.46
C HIS A 134 1.69 8.57 12.56
N ASN A 135 1.54 9.63 11.75
CA ASN A 135 0.38 10.51 11.72
C ASN A 135 -0.71 10.04 10.74
N GLN A 136 -0.90 8.71 10.61
CA GLN A 136 -1.91 8.17 9.70
C GLN A 136 -3.31 8.64 10.10
N ASN A 137 -4.10 9.06 9.12
CA ASN A 137 -5.49 9.37 9.34
C ASN A 137 -6.29 8.07 9.45
N TRP A 138 -6.54 7.64 10.69
CA TRP A 138 -7.30 6.42 11.00
C TRP A 138 -8.80 6.52 10.69
N ASP A 139 -9.32 7.70 10.32
CA ASP A 139 -10.71 7.87 9.92
C ASP A 139 -10.99 7.33 8.51
N HIS A 140 -9.96 6.97 7.74
CA HIS A 140 -10.15 6.27 6.47
C HIS A 140 -10.48 4.79 6.70
N PRO A 141 -11.63 4.31 6.21
CA PRO A 141 -12.04 2.94 6.47
C PRO A 141 -11.18 1.93 5.72
N VAL A 142 -10.90 0.83 6.41
CA VAL A 142 -10.10 -0.29 5.92
C VAL A 142 -10.86 -1.05 4.85
N ARG A 143 -10.30 -1.12 3.63
CA ARG A 143 -10.82 -1.95 2.54
C ARG A 143 -9.92 -3.17 2.32
N GLN A 144 -10.31 -4.30 2.92
CA GLN A 144 -9.50 -5.54 3.03
C GLN A 144 -8.99 -6.11 1.68
N ASN A 145 -9.74 -5.95 0.58
CA ASN A 145 -9.39 -6.48 -0.73
C ASN A 145 -8.93 -5.38 -1.70
N SER A 146 -8.28 -4.35 -1.19
CA SER A 146 -7.90 -3.19 -1.99
C SER A 146 -6.44 -2.80 -1.85
N VAL A 147 -5.94 -2.22 -2.94
CA VAL A 147 -4.71 -1.45 -3.00
C VAL A 147 -5.08 -0.03 -3.40
N GLN A 148 -4.64 0.94 -2.60
CA GLN A 148 -4.71 2.35 -2.96
C GLN A 148 -3.30 2.86 -3.21
N LEU A 149 -3.14 3.62 -4.28
CA LEU A 149 -1.92 4.32 -4.61
C LEU A 149 -2.19 5.82 -4.63
N ARG A 150 -1.39 6.60 -3.92
CA ARG A 150 -1.53 8.06 -3.88
C ARG A 150 -0.15 8.72 -3.99
N PRO A 151 0.10 9.56 -5.01
CA PRO A 151 1.34 10.30 -5.08
C PRO A 151 1.42 11.34 -3.95
N ALA A 152 2.57 11.46 -3.30
CA ALA A 152 2.93 12.61 -2.49
C ALA A 152 3.64 13.61 -3.41
N SER A 153 3.15 14.84 -3.49
CA SER A 153 3.63 15.81 -4.47
C SER A 153 3.78 17.20 -3.87
N MET A 154 4.68 17.97 -4.49
CA MET A 154 4.83 19.40 -4.26
C MET A 154 4.77 20.08 -5.63
N GLY A 155 3.70 20.84 -5.87
CA GLY A 155 3.37 21.28 -7.22
C GLY A 155 3.14 20.09 -8.15
N SER A 156 3.74 20.13 -9.33
CA SER A 156 3.64 19.05 -10.33
C SER A 156 4.60 17.87 -10.12
N GLU A 157 5.48 17.94 -9.11
CA GLU A 157 6.54 16.95 -8.90
C GLU A 157 6.16 15.91 -7.86
N ILE A 158 6.43 14.64 -8.15
CA ILE A 158 6.23 13.54 -7.20
C ILE A 158 7.48 13.38 -6.34
N LEU A 159 7.29 13.50 -5.02
CA LEU A 159 8.32 13.35 -4.00
C LEU A 159 8.35 11.94 -3.41
N ALA A 160 7.19 11.29 -3.37
CA ALA A 160 7.00 9.96 -2.80
C ALA A 160 5.70 9.31 -3.29
N GLY A 161 5.49 8.05 -2.97
CA GLY A 161 4.23 7.33 -3.23
C GLY A 161 3.71 6.67 -1.97
N PHE A 162 2.46 6.94 -1.62
CA PHE A 162 1.73 6.18 -0.62
C PHE A 162 1.10 4.96 -1.27
N ILE A 163 1.39 3.77 -0.74
CA ILE A 163 0.77 2.50 -1.14
C ILE A 163 0.05 1.97 0.08
N GLN A 164 -1.27 2.00 0.06
CA GLN A 164 -2.10 1.40 1.09
C GLN A 164 -2.53 0.00 0.67
N ILE A 165 -2.28 -0.97 1.55
CA ILE A 165 -2.59 -2.39 1.37
C ILE A 165 -3.53 -2.78 2.48
N ALA A 166 -4.76 -3.14 2.14
CA ALA A 166 -5.77 -3.57 3.10
C ALA A 166 -5.84 -2.64 4.34
N GLY A 167 -5.86 -1.33 4.09
CA GLY A 167 -5.94 -0.28 5.12
C GLY A 167 -4.62 0.15 5.75
N PHE A 168 -3.53 -0.60 5.62
CA PHE A 168 -2.23 -0.20 6.15
C PHE A 168 -1.41 0.54 5.09
N GLU A 169 -0.92 1.73 5.41
CA GLU A 169 -0.23 2.60 4.46
C GLU A 169 1.30 2.55 4.61
N PHE A 170 1.98 2.24 3.52
CA PHE A 170 3.43 2.40 3.35
C PHE A 170 3.72 3.64 2.50
N LEU A 171 4.87 4.24 2.72
CA LEU A 171 5.39 5.34 1.91
C LEU A 171 6.72 4.92 1.29
N ILE A 172 6.83 4.95 -0.04
CA ILE A 172 8.13 4.91 -0.73
C ILE A 172 8.55 6.35 -1.02
N SER A 173 9.62 6.84 -0.40
CA SER A 173 10.03 8.24 -0.47
C SER A 173 11.40 8.41 -1.11
N PHE A 174 11.56 9.50 -1.86
CA PHE A 174 12.83 9.92 -2.48
C PHE A 174 13.41 11.16 -1.78
N GLU A 175 13.09 11.31 -0.51
CA GLU A 175 13.65 12.29 0.41
C GLU A 175 13.32 11.87 1.85
N LEU A 176 13.78 12.67 2.82
CA LEU A 176 13.41 12.48 4.21
C LEU A 176 12.01 13.08 4.47
N PRO A 177 10.97 12.28 4.82
CA PRO A 177 9.65 12.84 5.09
C PRO A 177 9.68 13.81 6.27
N PRO A 178 9.06 15.00 6.23
CA PRO A 178 9.19 16.01 7.29
C PRO A 178 8.30 15.77 8.52
N VAL A 179 7.85 14.53 8.75
CA VAL A 179 6.90 14.16 9.81
C VAL A 179 7.39 12.94 10.61
N PRO A 180 6.84 12.67 11.81
CA PRO A 180 7.16 11.46 12.56
C PRO A 180 6.96 10.19 11.73
N ARG A 181 8.00 9.36 11.72
CA ARG A 181 8.15 8.28 10.74
C ARG A 181 9.07 7.18 11.27
N THR A 182 8.84 5.99 10.74
CA THR A 182 9.76 4.85 10.85
C THR A 182 10.36 4.57 9.48
N TYR A 183 11.69 4.62 9.37
CA TYR A 183 12.42 4.19 8.18
C TYR A 183 12.66 2.68 8.25
N ARG A 184 12.34 1.96 7.16
CA ARG A 184 12.53 0.51 7.00
C ARG A 184 12.17 -0.26 8.28
N PRO A 185 10.88 -0.35 8.65
CA PRO A 185 10.50 -1.09 9.86
C PRO A 185 10.96 -2.55 9.80
N CYS A 186 11.29 -3.16 10.94
CA CYS A 186 11.57 -4.60 11.02
C CYS A 186 10.30 -5.46 11.06
N GLY A 187 9.14 -4.83 11.18
CA GLY A 187 7.87 -5.53 11.09
C GLY A 187 6.68 -4.74 11.57
N LEU A 188 5.51 -5.34 11.36
CA LEU A 188 4.23 -4.87 11.86
C LEU A 188 3.69 -5.91 12.84
N THR A 189 3.23 -5.49 14.00
CA THR A 189 2.44 -6.35 14.90
C THR A 189 1.00 -5.88 14.92
N PHE A 190 0.06 -6.80 14.83
CA PHE A 190 -1.36 -6.55 15.04
C PHE A 190 -1.75 -7.10 16.39
N GLN A 191 -2.18 -6.20 17.26
CA GLN A 191 -2.77 -6.52 18.54
C GLN A 191 -4.09 -5.79 18.67
N ARG A 192 -4.99 -6.34 19.49
CA ARG A 192 -6.29 -5.72 19.75
C ARG A 192 -6.41 -5.46 21.23
N ASN A 193 -6.80 -4.24 21.59
CA ASN A 193 -6.99 -3.88 22.98
C ASN A 193 -8.03 -4.80 23.64
N GLY A 194 -7.79 -5.24 24.87
CA GLY A 194 -8.64 -6.17 25.61
C GLY A 194 -8.41 -7.67 25.30
N PHE A 195 -7.61 -8.03 24.30
CA PHE A 195 -7.17 -9.42 24.12
C PHE A 195 -5.94 -9.74 25.00
N PRO A 196 -5.74 -11.02 25.39
CA PRO A 196 -4.52 -11.45 26.07
C PRO A 196 -3.28 -11.11 25.27
N LYS A 197 -2.17 -10.78 25.95
CA LYS A 197 -0.88 -10.44 25.32
C LYS A 197 -0.32 -11.53 24.37
N ARG A 198 -0.82 -12.76 24.47
CA ARG A 198 -0.47 -13.88 23.58
C ARG A 198 -1.19 -13.86 22.22
N CYS A 199 -2.20 -12.99 22.05
CA CYS A 199 -2.95 -12.85 20.81
C CYS A 199 -2.33 -11.73 19.97
N TRP A 200 -1.44 -12.08 19.05
CA TRP A 200 -0.81 -11.14 18.14
C TRP A 200 -0.53 -11.78 16.78
N LYS A 201 -0.61 -10.99 15.71
CA LYS A 201 -0.09 -11.38 14.39
C LYS A 201 1.12 -10.53 14.08
N MET A 202 2.15 -11.11 13.49
CA MET A 202 3.36 -10.36 13.14
C MET A 202 3.75 -10.59 11.69
N PHE A 203 4.03 -9.50 11.00
CA PHE A 203 4.71 -9.47 9.71
C PHE A 203 6.13 -8.99 9.95
N ALA A 204 7.09 -9.90 10.01
CA ALA A 204 8.49 -9.58 10.18
C ALA A 204 9.12 -9.26 8.81
N PHE A 205 9.71 -8.08 8.69
CA PHE A 205 10.47 -7.66 7.52
C PHE A 205 11.95 -7.95 7.78
N ALA A 206 12.46 -9.00 7.14
CA ALA A 206 13.85 -9.39 7.20
C ALA A 206 14.71 -8.42 6.39
N TRP A 207 15.60 -7.71 7.08
CA TRP A 207 16.61 -6.84 6.50
C TRP A 207 17.99 -7.47 6.66
N PRO A 208 18.93 -7.21 5.72
CA PRO A 208 20.33 -7.56 5.91
C PRO A 208 20.94 -6.85 7.13
N GLU A 209 20.52 -5.62 7.40
CA GLU A 209 20.99 -4.81 8.51
C GLU A 209 20.16 -5.03 9.78
N ILE A 210 20.76 -4.72 10.94
CA ILE A 210 20.09 -4.70 12.24
C ILE A 210 19.65 -3.27 12.60
N GLY A 211 18.83 -3.13 13.65
CA GLY A 211 18.45 -1.80 14.19
C GLY A 211 17.18 -1.21 13.58
N HIS A 212 16.48 -1.97 12.75
CA HIS A 212 15.17 -1.59 12.22
C HIS A 212 14.09 -1.68 13.33
N PRO A 213 13.31 -0.61 13.57
CA PRO A 213 12.32 -0.60 14.65
C PRO A 213 11.03 -1.32 14.23
N ILE A 214 10.34 -1.92 15.21
CA ILE A 214 9.05 -2.56 15.00
C ILE A 214 7.92 -1.54 15.09
N ILE A 215 6.86 -1.74 14.31
CA ILE A 215 5.65 -0.92 14.38
C ILE A 215 4.55 -1.74 15.03
N ASN A 216 4.06 -1.26 16.16
CA ASN A 216 2.93 -1.87 16.85
C ASN A 216 1.63 -1.22 16.38
N VAL A 217 0.85 -1.97 15.62
CA VAL A 217 -0.49 -1.59 15.18
C VAL A 217 -1.48 -2.16 16.19
N VAL A 218 -1.86 -1.34 17.16
CA VAL A 218 -2.85 -1.72 18.16
C VAL A 218 -4.21 -1.17 17.76
N SER A 219 -5.17 -2.06 17.49
CA SER A 219 -6.55 -1.65 17.33
C SER A 219 -7.10 -1.22 18.70
N ALA A 220 -7.51 0.05 18.78
CA ALA A 220 -8.20 0.60 19.94
C ALA A 220 -9.64 0.05 20.09
N VAL A 221 -10.15 -0.68 19.08
CA VAL A 221 -11.51 -1.19 19.07
C VAL A 221 -11.64 -2.40 20.02
N PRO A 222 -12.50 -2.32 21.06
CA PRO A 222 -12.68 -3.39 22.04
C PRO A 222 -13.12 -4.71 21.40
N PRO A 223 -12.87 -5.87 22.04
CA PRO A 223 -13.09 -7.20 21.46
C PRO A 223 -14.51 -7.50 20.97
N ASN A 224 -15.50 -6.83 21.54
CA ASN A 224 -16.92 -7.00 21.29
C ASN A 224 -17.49 -6.03 20.25
N VAL A 225 -16.69 -5.10 19.71
CA VAL A 225 -17.14 -4.10 18.74
C VAL A 225 -16.68 -4.48 17.33
N ASN A 226 -17.54 -4.28 16.33
CA ASN A 226 -17.16 -4.47 14.94
C ASN A 226 -16.29 -3.30 14.47
N PHE A 227 -14.99 -3.51 14.32
CA PHE A 227 -14.06 -2.46 13.90
C PHE A 227 -14.15 -2.13 12.39
N THR A 228 -14.88 -2.93 11.58
CA THR A 228 -15.15 -2.54 10.17
C THR A 228 -16.22 -1.45 10.09
N GLU A 229 -16.96 -1.23 11.17
CA GLU A 229 -17.88 -0.11 11.26
C GLU A 229 -17.07 1.17 11.48
N PRO A 230 -17.32 2.21 10.69
CA PRO A 230 -16.63 3.47 10.85
C PRO A 230 -16.80 3.98 12.29
N PRO A 231 -15.72 4.44 12.95
CA PRO A 231 -15.77 4.83 14.36
C PRO A 231 -16.65 6.08 14.61
N ASN A 232 -16.96 6.84 13.56
CA ASN A 232 -17.78 8.04 13.63
C ASN A 232 -18.45 8.33 12.27
N ALA A 233 -19.43 9.25 12.27
CA ALA A 233 -20.16 9.63 11.06
C ALA A 233 -19.26 10.24 9.96
N TYR A 234 -18.15 10.88 10.34
CA TYR A 234 -17.19 11.42 9.40
C TYR A 234 -16.45 10.29 8.66
N ALA A 235 -15.91 9.30 9.36
CA ALA A 235 -15.31 8.11 8.80
C ALA A 235 -16.30 7.32 7.92
N ALA A 236 -17.59 7.28 8.31
CA ALA A 236 -18.64 6.69 7.48
C ALA A 236 -18.83 7.44 6.15
N SER A 237 -18.77 8.77 6.18
CA SER A 237 -18.86 9.59 4.97
C SER A 237 -17.68 9.38 4.02
N LEU A 238 -16.51 9.00 4.55
CA LEU A 238 -15.30 8.70 3.79
C LEU A 238 -15.31 7.29 3.17
N ALA A 239 -16.16 6.38 3.64
CA ALA A 239 -16.15 4.97 3.23
C ALA A 239 -16.38 4.73 1.74
N ASN A 240 -17.17 5.59 1.12
CA ASN A 240 -17.49 5.52 -0.30
C ASN A 240 -16.71 6.55 -1.14
N GLN A 241 -15.78 7.28 -0.52
CA GLN A 241 -14.98 8.29 -1.21
C GLN A 241 -13.64 7.70 -1.64
N THR A 242 -13.20 8.14 -2.82
CA THR A 242 -11.84 7.92 -3.30
C THR A 242 -11.06 9.20 -3.06
N LEU A 243 -9.91 9.09 -2.39
CA LEU A 243 -9.09 10.26 -2.10
C LEU A 243 -8.69 10.95 -3.41
N PRO A 244 -8.74 12.29 -3.49
CA PRO A 244 -8.35 13.02 -4.69
C PRO A 244 -6.94 12.62 -5.17
N GLY A 245 -6.81 12.33 -6.46
CA GLY A 245 -5.54 11.93 -7.07
C GLY A 245 -5.08 10.49 -6.75
N SER A 246 -5.83 9.74 -5.94
CA SER A 246 -5.54 8.33 -5.66
C SER A 246 -6.09 7.40 -6.75
N LEU A 247 -5.35 6.32 -6.99
CA LEU A 247 -5.76 5.18 -7.80
C LEU A 247 -6.16 4.06 -6.83
N ASN A 248 -7.41 3.61 -6.90
CA ASN A 248 -7.94 2.52 -6.10
C ASN A 248 -8.18 1.29 -6.97
N ILE A 249 -7.72 0.14 -6.50
CA ILE A 249 -7.93 -1.16 -7.14
C ILE A 249 -8.53 -2.10 -6.09
N THR A 250 -9.72 -2.65 -6.38
CA THR A 250 -10.41 -3.58 -5.49
C THR A 250 -10.68 -4.90 -6.21
N SER A 251 -10.32 -6.01 -5.57
CA SER A 251 -10.61 -7.36 -6.08
C SER A 251 -11.99 -7.85 -5.64
N GLY A 252 -12.68 -8.59 -6.52
CA GLY A 252 -13.95 -9.26 -6.21
C GLY A 252 -15.19 -8.36 -6.13
N ALA A 253 -15.08 -7.08 -6.49
CA ALA A 253 -16.23 -6.19 -6.56
C ALA A 253 -17.03 -6.43 -7.86
N THR A 254 -18.32 -6.69 -7.70
CA THR A 254 -19.29 -6.82 -8.80
C THR A 254 -19.55 -5.43 -9.38
N PRO A 255 -19.59 -5.24 -10.71
CA PRO A 255 -20.03 -3.98 -11.27
C PRO A 255 -21.44 -3.67 -10.78
N ALA A 256 -21.70 -2.44 -10.34
CA ALA A 256 -23.05 -2.00 -10.06
C ALA A 256 -23.88 -2.17 -11.33
N THR A 257 -24.98 -2.92 -11.23
CA THR A 257 -25.96 -3.03 -12.32
C THR A 257 -26.44 -1.61 -12.66
N PRO A 258 -26.47 -1.21 -13.94
CA PRO A 258 -27.15 0.02 -14.31
C PRO A 258 -28.63 -0.15 -13.93
N GLY A 259 -29.13 0.74 -13.07
CA GLY A 259 -30.55 0.92 -12.84
C GLY A 259 -31.22 1.68 -13.97
#